data_AF-A0A520PLL4-F1
#
_entry.id   AF-A0A520PLL4-F1
#
_cell.length_a   1.000
_cell.length_b   1.000
_cell.length_c   1.000
_cell.angle_alpha   90.00
_cell.angle_beta   90.00
_cell.angle_gamma   90.00
#
_symmetry.space_group_name_H-M   'P 1'
#
loop_
_entity.id
_entity.type
_entity.pdbx_description
1 polymer ?
#
loop_
_entity_poly.entity_id
_entity_poly.type
_entity_poly.pdbx_seq_one_letter_code
_entity_poly.pdbx_strand_id
1 'polypeptide(L)'
;MSSCKPQTYNFIFADAWPGKYSHLHLALNTLIVGGIYFIDDLLPQSNWPNHHQLKVDALLSFFNQLDSFAISHLHWSSGCAVITKLKEDTFATELTAQEDYKFLFSEETF
;
A
#
# COMPACT_ATOMS: atom_id res chain seq x y z
N MET A 1 10.00 2.48 -21.44
CA MET A 1 9.45 1.51 -20.47
C MET A 1 7.95 1.45 -20.70
N SER A 2 7.40 0.28 -21.01
CA SER A 2 5.95 0.11 -21.15
C SER A 2 5.31 0.38 -19.79
N SER A 3 4.40 1.35 -19.71
CA SER A 3 3.66 1.61 -18.47
C SER A 3 2.81 0.39 -18.11
N CYS A 4 2.70 0.09 -16.81
CA CYS A 4 1.77 -0.94 -16.35
C CYS A 4 0.34 -0.51 -16.68
N LYS A 5 -0.42 -1.41 -17.31
CA LYS A 5 -1.80 -1.13 -17.69
C LYS A 5 -2.69 -1.04 -16.43
N PRO A 6 -3.56 -0.03 -16.32
CA PRO A 6 -4.51 0.02 -15.22
C PRO A 6 -5.48 -1.18 -15.28
N GLN A 7 -6.15 -1.49 -14.18
CA GLN A 7 -7.25 -2.47 -14.17
C GLN A 7 -6.90 -3.84 -14.78
N THR A 8 -5.74 -4.38 -14.45
CA THR A 8 -5.23 -5.61 -15.07
C THR A 8 -5.17 -6.80 -14.11
N TYR A 9 -4.86 -6.56 -12.84
CA TYR A 9 -4.66 -7.63 -11.86
C TYR A 9 -5.84 -7.72 -10.89
N ASN A 10 -6.25 -8.96 -10.61
CA ASN A 10 -7.27 -9.29 -9.61
C ASN A 10 -6.69 -9.53 -8.21
N PHE A 11 -5.40 -9.85 -8.13
CA PHE A 11 -4.69 -10.07 -6.88
C PHE A 11 -3.28 -9.50 -6.96
N ILE A 12 -2.85 -8.82 -5.90
CA ILE A 12 -1.49 -8.33 -5.71
C ILE A 12 -1.05 -8.73 -4.29
N PHE A 13 0.10 -9.36 -4.18
CA PHE A 13 0.76 -9.66 -2.91
C PHE A 13 2.00 -8.76 -2.77
N ALA A 14 2.07 -7.96 -1.71
CA ALA A 14 3.08 -6.94 -1.51
C ALA A 14 3.88 -7.21 -0.22
N ASP A 15 4.85 -8.12 -0.34
CA ASP A 15 5.90 -8.49 0.64
C ASP A 15 7.25 -7.91 0.22
N ALA A 16 7.25 -6.61 -0.06
CA ALA A 16 8.46 -5.88 -0.41
C ALA A 16 8.20 -4.37 -0.31
N TRP A 17 9.27 -3.58 -0.37
CA TRP A 17 9.14 -2.14 -0.49
C TRP A 17 8.42 -1.69 -1.78
N PRO A 18 8.81 -2.17 -2.98
CA PRO A 18 8.06 -1.89 -4.21
C PRO A 18 6.65 -2.48 -4.15
N GLY A 19 5.67 -1.63 -4.47
CA GLY A 19 4.26 -1.98 -4.45
C GLY A 19 3.59 -1.78 -3.08
N LYS A 20 4.32 -1.86 -1.95
CA LYS A 20 3.83 -1.56 -0.59
C LYS A 20 4.02 -0.12 -0.19
N TYR A 21 5.23 0.39 -0.39
CA TYR A 21 5.61 1.77 -0.09
C TYR A 21 5.97 2.47 -1.39
N SER A 22 7.12 2.14 -2.00
CA SER A 22 7.49 2.74 -3.28
C SER A 22 6.55 2.24 -4.38
N HIS A 23 6.17 3.11 -5.30
CA HIS A 23 5.28 2.76 -6.42
C HIS A 23 3.89 2.22 -6.00
N LEU A 24 3.43 2.46 -4.76
CA LEU A 24 2.11 2.05 -4.29
C LEU A 24 0.99 2.49 -5.24
N HIS A 25 1.03 3.75 -5.70
CA HIS A 25 0.07 4.28 -6.67
C HIS A 25 0.02 3.46 -7.98
N LEU A 26 1.16 2.97 -8.47
CA LEU A 26 1.20 2.11 -9.65
C LEU A 26 0.54 0.77 -9.36
N ALA A 27 0.88 0.14 -8.22
CA ALA A 27 0.28 -1.13 -7.83
C ALA A 27 -1.25 -1.02 -7.73
N LEU A 28 -1.75 0.00 -7.01
CA LEU A 28 -3.19 0.23 -6.84
C LEU A 28 -3.91 0.63 -8.13
N ASN A 29 -3.23 1.30 -9.06
CA ASN A 29 -3.79 1.62 -10.38
C ASN A 29 -3.95 0.36 -11.25
N THR A 30 -3.04 -0.61 -11.12
CA THR A 30 -3.13 -1.88 -11.86
C THR A 30 -4.16 -2.86 -11.28
N LEU A 31 -4.57 -2.67 -10.02
CA LEU A 31 -5.57 -3.51 -9.36
C LEU A 31 -6.99 -3.16 -9.84
N ILE A 32 -7.76 -4.18 -10.23
CA ILE A 32 -9.16 -3.99 -10.63
C ILE A 32 -10.07 -3.62 -9.46
N VAL A 33 -11.22 -3.02 -9.73
CA VAL A 33 -12.33 -2.99 -8.76
C VAL A 33 -12.75 -4.42 -8.38
N GLY A 34 -12.91 -4.68 -7.09
CA GLY A 34 -13.13 -5.99 -6.50
C GLY A 34 -11.84 -6.81 -6.32
N GLY A 35 -10.70 -6.33 -6.82
CA GLY A 35 -9.41 -6.97 -6.66
C GLY A 35 -8.89 -6.87 -5.23
N ILE A 36 -8.05 -7.84 -4.86
CA ILE A 36 -7.43 -7.94 -3.53
C ILE A 36 -5.97 -7.51 -3.60
N TYR A 37 -5.60 -6.62 -2.70
CA TYR A 37 -4.25 -6.22 -2.40
C TYR A 37 -3.90 -6.73 -1.00
N PHE A 38 -2.97 -7.67 -0.92
CA PHE A 38 -2.56 -8.32 0.31
C PHE A 38 -1.19 -7.81 0.72
N ILE A 39 -1.08 -7.32 1.96
CA ILE A 39 0.17 -6.85 2.57
C ILE A 39 0.47 -7.66 3.82
N ASP A 40 1.75 -7.92 4.06
CA ASP A 40 2.28 -8.58 5.27
C ASP A 40 3.15 -7.60 6.08
N ASP A 41 3.94 -8.11 7.04
CA ASP A 41 4.91 -7.33 7.83
C ASP A 41 4.33 -6.01 8.37
N LEU A 42 3.27 -6.12 9.16
CA LEU A 42 2.55 -4.98 9.75
C LEU A 42 2.65 -4.90 11.28
N LEU A 43 3.12 -5.95 11.96
CA LEU A 43 3.35 -5.95 13.41
C LEU A 43 4.82 -5.74 13.72
N PRO A 44 5.15 -4.97 14.77
CA PRO A 44 6.54 -4.68 15.15
C PRO A 44 7.40 -5.94 15.23
N GLN A 45 8.55 -5.92 14.57
CA GLN A 45 9.56 -6.98 14.66
C GLN A 45 10.87 -6.42 15.23
N SER A 46 11.59 -7.23 16.02
CA SER A 46 12.83 -6.82 16.68
C SER A 46 13.98 -6.54 15.71
N ASN A 47 13.90 -7.03 14.47
CA ASN A 47 14.90 -6.86 13.42
C ASN A 47 14.61 -5.69 12.47
N TRP A 48 13.52 -4.96 12.68
CA TRP A 48 13.17 -3.82 11.83
C TRP A 48 14.15 -2.67 12.00
N PRO A 49 14.50 -1.97 10.91
CA PRO A 49 15.29 -0.77 10.99
C PRO A 49 14.50 0.36 11.66
N ASN A 50 15.22 1.40 12.08
CA ASN A 50 14.61 2.56 12.73
C ASN A 50 13.55 3.17 11.80
N HIS A 51 12.44 3.66 12.37
CA HIS A 51 11.35 4.29 11.64
C HIS A 51 10.52 3.38 10.70
N HIS A 52 10.79 2.06 10.62
CA HIS A 52 9.94 1.14 9.84
C HIS A 52 8.48 1.18 10.31
N GLN A 53 8.26 1.23 11.62
CA GLN A 53 6.93 1.33 12.21
C GLN A 53 6.16 2.57 11.71
N LEU A 54 6.85 3.71 11.54
CA LEU A 54 6.19 4.94 11.05
C LEU A 54 5.68 4.76 9.61
N LYS A 55 6.40 4.02 8.76
CA LYS A 55 5.93 3.70 7.40
C LYS A 55 4.72 2.77 7.43
N VAL A 56 4.72 1.78 8.31
CA VAL A 56 3.56 0.89 8.52
C VAL A 56 2.35 1.71 8.97
N ASP A 57 2.50 2.52 10.02
CA ASP A 57 1.40 3.31 10.59
C ASP A 57 0.79 4.25 9.57
N ALA A 58 1.62 4.93 8.78
CA ALA A 58 1.13 5.83 7.73
C ALA A 58 0.49 5.08 6.55
N LEU A 59 1.00 3.91 6.16
CA LEU A 59 0.34 3.06 5.16
C LEU A 59 -1.04 2.60 5.63
N LEU A 60 -1.19 2.22 6.90
CA LEU A 60 -2.48 1.80 7.45
C LEU A 60 -3.42 2.99 7.61
N SER A 61 -2.93 4.13 8.07
CA SER A 61 -3.71 5.37 8.14
C SER A 61 -4.23 5.77 6.76
N PHE A 62 -3.37 5.65 5.73
CA PHE A 62 -3.72 5.90 4.34
C PHE A 62 -4.93 5.05 3.92
N PHE A 63 -4.86 3.72 4.05
CA PHE A 63 -5.98 2.86 3.64
C PHE A 63 -7.25 3.09 4.46
N ASN A 64 -7.14 3.48 5.72
CA ASN A 64 -8.30 3.76 6.58
C ASN A 64 -8.99 5.10 6.25
N GLN A 65 -8.32 6.03 5.57
CA GLN A 65 -8.89 7.32 5.18
C GLN A 65 -9.59 7.31 3.82
N LEU A 66 -9.34 6.29 2.99
CA LEU A 66 -9.89 6.20 1.64
C LEU A 66 -11.17 5.37 1.60
N ASP A 67 -12.25 5.94 1.06
CA ASP A 67 -13.52 5.24 0.88
C ASP A 67 -13.55 4.29 -0.33
N SER A 68 -12.50 4.33 -1.18
CA SER A 68 -12.35 3.42 -2.33
C SER A 68 -11.67 2.10 -1.98
N PHE A 69 -11.27 1.92 -0.72
CA PHE A 69 -10.70 0.67 -0.22
C PHE A 69 -11.42 0.20 1.05
N ALA A 70 -11.62 -1.10 1.17
CA ALA A 70 -11.95 -1.75 2.44
C ALA A 70 -10.71 -2.50 2.93
N ILE A 71 -10.34 -2.30 4.20
CA ILE A 71 -9.21 -2.99 4.83
C ILE A 71 -9.70 -3.93 5.94
N SER A 72 -9.13 -5.13 5.99
CA SER A 72 -9.30 -6.08 7.09
C SER A 72 -7.93 -6.48 7.63
N HIS A 73 -7.67 -6.11 8.88
CA HIS A 73 -6.43 -6.44 9.57
C HIS A 73 -6.47 -7.87 10.09
N LEU A 74 -5.39 -8.61 9.87
CA LEU A 74 -5.21 -9.99 10.30
C LEU A 74 -4.03 -10.06 11.26
N HIS A 75 -4.30 -10.37 12.53
CA HIS A 75 -3.27 -10.61 13.55
C HIS A 75 -2.68 -12.02 13.39
N TRP A 76 -2.15 -12.31 12.21
CA TRP A 76 -1.53 -13.58 11.87
C TRP A 76 -0.07 -13.34 11.44
N SER A 77 0.84 -14.22 11.88
CA SER A 77 2.26 -14.17 11.54
C SER A 77 2.91 -12.82 11.94
N SER A 78 3.61 -12.15 11.03
CA SER A 78 4.17 -10.80 11.20
C SER A 78 3.15 -9.68 11.05
N GLY A 79 1.86 -10.01 11.02
CA GLY A 79 0.76 -9.07 10.79
C GLY A 79 0.49 -8.88 9.30
N CYS A 80 -0.74 -9.13 8.88
CA CYS A 80 -1.13 -8.97 7.49
C CYS A 80 -2.42 -8.15 7.38
N ALA A 81 -2.72 -7.64 6.19
CA ALA A 81 -4.02 -7.08 5.87
C ALA A 81 -4.47 -7.49 4.48
N VAL A 82 -5.78 -7.71 4.37
CA VAL A 82 -6.47 -7.88 3.09
C VAL A 82 -7.16 -6.57 2.77
N ILE A 83 -6.83 -5.99 1.62
CA ILE A 83 -7.42 -4.74 1.15
C ILE A 83 -8.16 -5.02 -0.15
N THR A 84 -9.43 -4.62 -0.21
CA THR A 84 -10.26 -4.77 -1.42
C THR A 84 -10.52 -3.40 -2.02
N LYS A 85 -10.30 -3.26 -3.33
CA LYS A 85 -10.64 -2.03 -4.06
C LYS A 85 -12.14 -2.00 -4.35
N LEU A 86 -12.84 -0.99 -3.87
CA LEU A 86 -14.30 -0.89 -3.94
C LEU A 86 -14.79 -0.12 -5.16
N LYS A 87 -14.03 0.87 -5.62
CA LYS A 87 -14.35 1.69 -6.78
C LYS A 87 -13.07 2.19 -7.44
N GLU A 88 -13.20 2.61 -8.69
CA GLU A 88 -12.13 3.37 -9.33
C GLU A 88 -11.96 4.72 -8.66
N ASP A 89 -10.72 5.17 -8.66
CA ASP A 89 -10.38 6.45 -8.10
C ASP A 89 -9.25 7.10 -8.89
N THR A 90 -9.30 8.42 -8.99
CA THR A 90 -8.24 9.27 -9.56
C THR A 90 -7.05 9.47 -8.61
N PHE A 91 -7.01 8.73 -7.49
CA PHE A 91 -5.98 8.79 -6.45
C PHE A 91 -4.51 8.79 -6.92
N ALA A 92 -4.18 8.18 -8.06
CA ALA A 92 -2.79 8.12 -8.53
C ALA A 92 -2.16 9.51 -8.78
N THR A 93 -2.97 10.54 -9.08
CA THR A 93 -2.50 11.92 -9.26
C THR A 93 -2.50 12.73 -7.96
N GLU A 94 -3.39 12.40 -7.02
CA GLU A 94 -3.53 13.12 -5.74
C GLU A 94 -2.50 12.67 -4.70
N LEU A 95 -2.13 11.39 -4.70
CA LEU A 95 -1.18 10.80 -3.75
C LEU A 95 0.20 11.46 -3.77
N THR A 96 0.72 11.72 -4.97
CA THR A 96 2.04 12.31 -5.19
C THR A 96 2.05 13.81 -4.92
N ALA A 97 0.88 14.44 -4.89
CA ALA A 97 0.69 15.85 -4.55
C ALA A 97 0.54 16.09 -3.05
N GLN A 98 0.09 15.09 -2.28
CA GLN A 98 -0.05 15.21 -0.83
C GLN A 98 1.31 15.06 -0.13
N GLU A 99 1.78 16.17 0.47
CA GLU A 99 3.09 16.21 1.14
C GLU A 99 3.21 15.22 2.30
N ASP A 100 2.10 15.00 3.01
CA ASP A 100 2.02 14.09 4.15
C ASP A 100 2.35 12.64 3.79
N TYR A 101 2.26 12.26 2.51
CA TYR A 101 2.56 10.90 2.04
C TYR A 101 3.87 10.81 1.26
N LYS A 102 4.52 11.94 0.92
CA LYS A 102 5.81 11.92 0.17
C LYS A 102 6.88 11.08 0.86
N PHE A 103 6.90 11.04 2.19
CA PHE A 103 7.87 10.26 2.96
C PHE A 103 7.65 8.75 2.87
N LEU A 104 6.43 8.27 2.57
CA LEU A 104 6.19 6.85 2.30
C LEU A 104 6.92 6.41 1.03
N PHE A 105 7.12 7.34 0.09
CA PHE A 105 7.71 7.09 -1.22
C PHE A 105 9.21 7.41 -1.29
N SER A 106 9.81 7.94 -0.23
CA SER A 106 11.25 8.22 -0.22
C SER A 106 12.04 6.91 -0.11
N GLU A 107 13.06 6.78 -0.98
CA GLU A 107 14.05 5.71 -0.93
C GLU A 107 15.09 5.92 0.18
N GLU A 108 14.99 7.01 0.94
CA GLU A 108 15.81 7.20 2.13
C GLU A 108 15.51 6.07 3.12
N THR A 109 16.48 5.17 3.16
CA THR A 109 16.62 4.07 4.09
C THR A 109 16.98 4.69 5.43
N PHE A 110 16.07 4.60 6.39
CA PHE A 110 16.46 4.62 7.80
C PHE A 110 16.70 3.19 8.26
#